data_AF-A0A3L7Q6A3-F1
#
_entry.id   AF-A0A3L7Q6A3-F1
#
_cell.length_a   1.000
_cell.length_b   1.000
_cell.length_c   1.000
_cell.angle_alpha   90.00
_cell.angle_beta   90.00
_cell.angle_gamma   90.00
#
_symmetry.space_group_name_H-M   'P 1'
#
loop_
_entity.id
_entity.type
_entity.pdbx_description
1 polymer ?
#
loop_
_entity_poly.entity_id
_entity_poly.type
_entity_poly.pdbx_seq_one_letter_code
_entity_poly.pdbx_strand_id
1 'polypeptide(L)'
;MSKQQSLFELPPDPLPWEIAADADRVIAGVVLARPLETVYHYLVPEPLREFIQPGQRVRVPLGAGDTPTLGYCVEVWQTAPTSRR
;
A
#
# COMPACT_ATOMS: atom_id res chain seq x y z
N MET A 1 3.82 39.18 -11.75
CA MET A 1 4.99 38.30 -11.75
C MET A 1 4.57 36.99 -11.10
N SER A 2 4.59 35.89 -11.87
CA SER A 2 3.75 34.69 -11.68
C SER A 2 4.27 33.74 -10.60
N LYS A 3 3.58 33.69 -9.44
CA LYS A 3 3.86 32.80 -8.30
C LYS A 3 3.41 31.34 -8.53
N GLN A 4 2.78 31.05 -9.68
CA GLN A 4 2.21 29.74 -9.99
C GLN A 4 3.25 28.75 -10.55
N GLN A 5 4.33 29.25 -11.16
CA GLN A 5 5.36 28.38 -11.74
C GLN A 5 6.10 27.55 -10.68
N SER A 6 6.22 28.08 -9.45
CA SER A 6 6.90 27.39 -8.35
C SER A 6 6.05 26.30 -7.66
N LEU A 7 4.81 26.04 -8.10
CA LEU A 7 3.97 24.96 -7.55
C LEU A 7 4.33 23.58 -8.11
N PHE A 8 5.04 23.54 -9.25
CA PHE A 8 5.46 22.31 -9.93
C PHE A 8 6.97 22.08 -9.83
N GLU A 9 7.69 22.97 -9.17
CA GLU A 9 9.09 22.74 -8.79
C GLU A 9 9.09 21.64 -7.73
N LEU A 10 9.74 20.51 -8.05
CA LEU A 10 9.85 19.38 -7.12
C LEU A 10 10.54 19.89 -5.85
N PRO A 11 9.97 19.69 -4.65
CA PRO A 11 10.67 20.03 -3.42
C PRO A 11 12.02 19.29 -3.37
N PRO A 12 13.02 19.85 -2.68
CA PRO A 12 14.29 19.17 -2.45
C PRO A 12 14.07 17.83 -1.76
N ASP A 13 15.12 17.00 -1.71
CA ASP A 13 15.13 15.62 -1.21
C ASP A 13 14.11 15.35 -0.08
N PRO A 14 13.41 14.19 -0.12
CA PRO A 14 12.33 13.88 0.81
C PRO A 14 12.78 14.07 2.26
N LEU A 15 11.91 14.67 3.06
CA LEU A 15 12.22 14.97 4.45
C LEU A 15 12.38 13.66 5.22
N PRO A 16 13.20 13.62 6.29
CA PRO A 16 13.52 12.37 6.99
C PRO A 16 12.29 11.57 7.47
N TRP A 17 11.21 12.25 7.86
CA TRP A 17 9.96 11.61 8.28
C TRP A 17 9.15 11.03 7.11
N GLU A 18 9.30 11.57 5.90
CA GLU A 18 8.66 11.04 4.69
C GLU A 18 9.36 9.75 4.27
N ILE A 19 10.70 9.70 4.39
CA ILE A 19 11.50 8.49 4.15
C ILE A 19 11.11 7.40 5.16
N ALA A 20 11.01 7.76 6.44
CA ALA A 20 10.59 6.82 7.48
C ALA A 20 9.16 6.31 7.25
N ALA A 21 8.23 7.17 6.85
CA ALA A 21 6.86 6.80 6.56
C ALA A 21 6.73 5.91 5.31
N ASP A 22 7.61 6.08 4.31
CA ASP A 22 7.66 5.17 3.16
C ASP A 22 8.19 3.81 3.58
N ALA A 23 9.32 3.76 4.29
CA ALA A 23 9.98 2.53 4.77
C ALA A 23 9.11 1.64 5.67
N ASP A 24 8.06 2.20 6.27
CA ASP A 24 7.18 1.48 7.20
C ASP A 24 5.92 0.92 6.52
N ARG A 25 5.79 1.02 5.19
CA ARG A 25 4.60 0.52 4.48
C ARG A 25 4.63 -1.00 4.34
N VAL A 26 3.53 -1.63 4.75
CA VAL A 26 3.25 -3.05 4.54
C VAL A 26 2.17 -3.18 3.48
N ILE A 27 2.44 -4.00 2.46
CA ILE A 27 1.53 -4.27 1.35
C ILE A 27 1.12 -5.75 1.39
N ALA A 28 -0.18 -6.03 1.34
CA ALA A 28 -0.71 -7.39 1.24
C ALA A 28 -1.22 -7.67 -0.17
N GLY A 29 -0.73 -8.75 -0.78
CA GLY A 29 -1.30 -9.32 -2.01
C GLY A 29 -2.47 -10.23 -1.67
N VAL A 30 -3.63 -9.97 -2.24
CA VAL A 30 -4.90 -10.62 -1.92
C VAL A 30 -5.57 -11.12 -3.19
N VAL A 31 -5.91 -12.42 -3.20
CA VAL A 31 -6.82 -12.99 -4.21
C VAL A 31 -8.25 -12.97 -3.69
N LEU A 32 -9.18 -12.56 -4.52
CA LEU A 32 -10.58 -12.42 -4.14
C LEU A 32 -11.32 -13.73 -4.38
N ALA A 33 -12.29 -14.07 -3.53
CA ALA A 33 -13.16 -15.24 -3.72
C ALA A 33 -14.22 -14.99 -4.83
N ARG A 34 -13.75 -14.61 -6.02
CA ARG A 34 -14.49 -14.29 -7.24
C ARG A 34 -13.72 -14.91 -8.42
N PRO A 35 -14.32 -15.06 -9.62
CA PRO A 35 -13.63 -15.53 -10.80
C PRO A 35 -12.69 -14.44 -11.36
N LEU A 36 -11.67 -14.09 -10.58
CA LEU A 36 -10.61 -13.13 -10.91
C LEU A 36 -9.28 -13.86 -10.74
N GLU A 37 -8.45 -13.84 -11.78
CA GLU A 37 -7.15 -14.51 -11.79
C GLU A 37 -6.00 -13.57 -11.37
N THR A 38 -6.35 -12.39 -10.85
CA THR A 38 -5.41 -11.32 -10.53
C THR A 38 -5.25 -11.17 -9.02
N VAL A 39 -4.00 -10.97 -8.58
CA VAL A 39 -3.69 -10.58 -7.21
C VAL A 39 -3.85 -9.07 -7.08
N TYR A 40 -4.58 -8.64 -6.05
CA TYR A 40 -4.79 -7.23 -5.73
C TYR A 40 -3.93 -6.82 -4.54
N HIS A 41 -3.29 -5.66 -4.63
CA HIS A 41 -2.40 -5.14 -3.60
C HIS A 41 -3.11 -4.11 -2.73
N TYR A 42 -3.06 -4.32 -1.41
CA TYR A 42 -3.67 -3.43 -0.43
C TYR A 42 -2.61 -2.93 0.55
N LEU A 43 -2.69 -1.64 0.91
CA LEU A 43 -1.92 -1.10 2.03
C LEU A 43 -2.50 -1.65 3.33
N VAL A 44 -1.64 -2.19 4.20
CA VAL A 44 -2.04 -2.74 5.48
C VAL A 44 -2.02 -1.64 6.54
N PRO A 45 -3.16 -1.35 7.21
CA PRO A 45 -3.20 -0.40 8.32
C PRO A 45 -2.27 -0.82 9.46
N GLU A 46 -1.66 0.16 10.14
CA GLU A 46 -0.75 -0.04 11.30
C GLU A 46 -1.21 -1.16 12.25
N PRO A 47 -2.46 -1.17 12.75
CA PRO A 47 -2.88 -2.12 13.76
C PRO A 47 -2.98 -3.56 13.25
N LEU A 48 -2.90 -3.79 11.93
CA LEU A 48 -3.04 -5.09 11.29
C LEU A 48 -1.70 -5.65 10.78
N ARG A 49 -0.63 -4.85 10.80
CA ARG A 49 0.68 -5.21 10.21
C ARG A 49 1.33 -6.42 10.86
N GLU A 50 1.19 -6.58 12.17
CA GLU A 50 1.74 -7.74 12.91
C GLU A 50 0.87 -9.00 12.77
N PHE A 51 -0.38 -8.85 12.34
CA PHE A 51 -1.35 -9.94 12.28
C PHE A 51 -1.47 -10.55 10.88
N ILE A 52 -1.22 -9.76 9.83
CA ILE A 52 -1.37 -10.17 8.43
C ILE A 52 -0.28 -11.18 8.05
N GLN A 53 -0.70 -12.33 7.54
CA GLN A 53 0.19 -13.39 7.05
C GLN A 53 -0.39 -14.07 5.80
N PRO A 54 0.46 -14.57 4.89
CA PRO A 54 0.01 -15.43 3.80
C PRO A 54 -0.80 -16.63 4.30
N GLY A 55 -1.81 -17.03 3.54
CA GLY A 55 -2.74 -18.12 3.88
C GLY A 55 -3.93 -17.68 4.74
N GLN A 56 -3.98 -16.43 5.20
CA GLN A 56 -5.09 -15.93 6.00
C GLN A 56 -6.27 -15.44 5.15
N ARG A 57 -7.48 -15.62 5.68
CA ARG A 57 -8.70 -15.02 5.15
C ARG A 57 -8.78 -13.57 5.59
N VAL A 58 -9.01 -12.68 4.63
CA VAL A 58 -9.10 -11.23 4.86
C VAL A 58 -10.37 -10.66 4.27
N ARG A 59 -10.84 -9.55 4.82
CA ARG A 59 -11.88 -8.72 4.21
C ARG A 59 -11.23 -7.47 3.63
N VAL A 60 -11.44 -7.23 2.35
CA VAL A 60 -10.88 -6.08 1.64
C VAL A 60 -11.97 -5.33 0.89
N PRO A 61 -11.86 -3.99 0.77
CA PRO A 61 -12.78 -3.22 -0.04
C PRO A 61 -12.58 -3.54 -1.53
N LEU A 62 -13.68 -3.63 -2.28
CA LEU A 62 -13.67 -3.88 -3.71
C LEU A 62 -14.66 -2.97 -4.46
N GLY A 63 -14.17 -2.34 -5.53
CA GLY A 63 -14.98 -1.51 -6.43
C GLY A 63 -15.29 -0.11 -5.85
N ALA A 64 -16.09 0.66 -6.58
CA ALA A 64 -16.38 2.06 -6.25
C ALA A 64 -17.16 2.27 -4.95
N GLY A 65 -17.86 1.24 -4.46
CA GLY A 65 -18.63 1.30 -3.22
C GLY A 65 -17.90 0.71 -2.00
N ASP A 66 -16.59 0.47 -2.10
CA ASP A 66 -15.77 -0.14 -1.04
C ASP A 66 -16.41 -1.40 -0.43
N THR A 67 -17.03 -2.23 -1.27
CA THR A 67 -17.83 -3.36 -0.80
C THR A 67 -16.91 -4.38 -0.11
N PRO A 68 -17.11 -4.69 1.18
CA PRO A 68 -16.24 -5.58 1.91
C PRO A 68 -16.38 -7.00 1.34
N THR A 69 -15.32 -7.45 0.69
CA THR A 69 -15.28 -8.73 -0.03
C THR A 69 -14.28 -9.66 0.65
N LEU A 70 -14.64 -10.94 0.74
CA LEU A 70 -13.75 -11.97 1.27
C LEU A 70 -12.64 -12.28 0.25
N GLY A 71 -11.40 -12.31 0.72
CA GLY A 71 -10.23 -12.74 -0.04
C GLY A 71 -9.26 -13.56 0.82
N TYR A 72 -8.17 -13.97 0.19
CA TYR A 72 -7.07 -14.69 0.82
C TYR A 72 -5.78 -13.93 0.58
N CYS A 73 -5.05 -13.64 1.66
CA CYS A 73 -3.71 -13.09 1.56
C CYS A 73 -2.78 -14.18 1.03
N VAL A 74 -2.08 -13.90 -0.06
CA VAL A 74 -1.14 -14.85 -0.70
C VAL A 74 0.31 -14.42 -0.52
N GLU A 75 0.54 -13.14 -0.25
CA GLU A 75 1.87 -12.57 -0.08
C GLU A 75 1.81 -11.26 0.72
N VAL A 76 2.91 -10.92 1.38
CA VAL A 76 3.07 -9.68 2.14
C VAL A 76 4.46 -9.12 1.84
N TRP A 77 4.52 -7.85 1.44
CA TRP A 77 5.78 -7.13 1.24
C TRP A 77 5.92 -6.02 2.27
N GLN A 78 7.13 -5.86 2.78
CA GLN A 78 7.56 -4.66 3.47
C GLN A 78 8.37 -3.86 2.46
N THR A 79 8.03 -2.60 2.25
CA THR A 79 8.90 -1.76 1.44
C THR A 79 10.14 -1.45 2.28
N ALA A 80 11.25 -2.10 1.97
CA ALA A 80 12.53 -1.65 2.54
C ALA A 80 12.79 -0.23 2.03
N PRO A 81 13.44 0.66 2.83
CA PRO A 81 13.84 1.97 2.33
C PRO A 81 14.69 1.75 1.08
N THR A 82 14.15 2.15 -0.08
CA THR A 82 14.88 2.04 -1.35
C THR A 82 15.95 3.13 -1.34
N SER A 83 17.11 2.80 -0.76
CA SER A 83 18.31 3.59 -1.02
C SER A 83 18.70 3.33 -2.47
N ARG A 84 18.18 4.15 -3.39
CA ARG A 84 18.59 4.12 -4.79
C ARG A 84 20.06 4.56 -4.83
N ARG A 85 20.95 3.63 -5.17
CA ARG A 85 22.37 3.88 -5.47
C ARG A 85 22.52 4.65 -6.77
#